data_AF-A0A9D7K6K3-F1
#
_entry.id   AF-A0A9D7K6K3-F1
#
_cell.length_a   1.000
_cell.length_b   1.000
_cell.length_c   1.000
_cell.angle_alpha   90.00
_cell.angle_beta   90.00
_cell.angle_gamma   90.00
#
_symmetry.space_group_name_H-M   'P 1'
#
loop_
_entity.id
_entity.type
_entity.pdbx_description
1 polymer ?
#
loop_
_entity_poly.entity_id
_entity_poly.type
_entity_poly.pdbx_seq_one_letter_code
_entity_poly.pdbx_strand_id
1 'polypeptide(L)'
;MWKYKEIDQYQLTQTGEKNYTLKISTTSDFLRNDEILNEYKSYLGNDANIKIQIVNEIPLLASGKRRKVVHILFMSEKLNILITGVGGPTPRSFARAIKEIGDYKKYKLIATDIHPHAVGLYQTFLFDKSYITPKSSETGYWRVMEDIIQKENIDMAIILPEQEVLAWSERQKKGSLPCKALIPPKEAVDKMLDKSILTEALKSSGLVPVSVIIDGSDPNLQKNGIKAGISLLDKVCNGFFRF
;
A
#
# COMPACT_ATOMS: atom_id res chain seq x y z
N MET A 1 15.05 26.69 3.03
CA MET A 1 15.05 28.02 2.38
C MET A 1 15.55 29.16 3.26
N TRP A 2 15.93 28.96 4.53
CA TRP A 2 16.39 30.05 5.40
C TRP A 2 17.71 30.72 4.94
N LYS A 3 18.44 30.04 4.03
CA LYS A 3 19.67 30.52 3.39
C LYS A 3 19.43 31.65 2.36
N TYR A 4 18.20 31.78 1.86
CA TYR A 4 17.79 32.77 0.86
C TYR A 4 16.63 33.58 1.43
N LYS A 5 16.97 34.68 2.13
CA LYS A 5 15.98 35.55 2.80
C LYS A 5 15.15 36.36 1.81
N GLU A 6 15.63 36.46 0.57
CA GLU A 6 14.99 37.17 -0.54
C GLU A 6 13.82 36.38 -1.14
N ILE A 7 13.67 35.10 -0.75
CA ILE A 7 12.63 34.21 -1.28
C ILE A 7 11.46 34.10 -0.30
N ASP A 8 10.34 34.70 -0.68
CA ASP A 8 9.11 34.66 0.10
C ASP A 8 8.35 33.34 -0.10
N GLN A 9 8.32 32.84 -1.34
CA GLN A 9 7.64 31.59 -1.67
C GLN A 9 8.47 30.77 -2.64
N TYR A 10 8.42 29.45 -2.48
CA TYR A 10 9.03 28.52 -3.43
C TYR A 10 8.17 27.29 -3.64
N GLN A 11 8.26 26.75 -4.84
CA GLN A 11 7.64 25.50 -5.23
C GLN A 11 8.54 24.76 -6.21
N LEU A 12 9.03 23.59 -5.83
CA LEU A 12 9.70 22.69 -6.75
C LEU A 12 8.65 21.81 -7.43
N THR A 13 8.64 21.80 -8.75
CA THR A 13 7.69 21.05 -9.55
C THR A 13 8.41 20.05 -10.44
N GLN A 14 8.27 18.75 -10.20
CA GLN A 14 8.83 17.75 -11.10
C GLN A 14 7.94 17.61 -12.34
N THR A 15 8.46 17.87 -13.53
CA THR A 15 7.73 17.82 -14.82
C THR A 15 8.09 16.60 -15.67
N GLY A 16 9.08 15.83 -15.26
CA GLY A 16 9.49 14.57 -15.87
C GLY A 16 10.46 13.82 -14.97
N GLU A 17 10.93 12.64 -15.40
CA GLU A 17 11.82 11.79 -14.58
C GLU A 17 13.05 12.53 -14.05
N LYS A 18 13.69 13.36 -14.89
CA LYS A 18 14.85 14.19 -14.52
C LYS A 18 14.61 15.69 -14.69
N ASN A 19 13.38 16.12 -14.97
CA ASN A 19 13.05 17.51 -15.27
C ASN A 19 12.28 18.14 -14.12
N TYR A 20 12.75 19.31 -13.67
CA TYR A 20 12.19 20.05 -12.55
C TYR A 20 12.06 21.53 -12.89
N THR A 21 10.99 22.15 -12.38
CA THR A 21 10.77 23.59 -12.43
C THR A 21 10.72 24.12 -11.00
N LEU A 22 11.70 24.93 -10.61
CA LEU A 22 11.72 25.63 -9.33
C LEU A 22 11.08 27.01 -9.51
N LYS A 23 9.83 27.15 -9.08
CA LYS A 23 9.15 28.45 -9.01
C LYS A 23 9.55 29.17 -7.75
N ILE A 24 9.95 30.43 -7.89
CA ILE A 24 10.40 31.28 -6.79
C ILE A 24 9.62 32.60 -6.88
N SER A 25 9.09 33.06 -5.76
CA SER A 25 8.57 34.41 -5.58
C SER A 25 9.52 35.17 -4.67
N THR A 26 10.03 36.28 -5.17
CA THR A 26 10.96 37.16 -4.47
C THR A 26 10.42 38.59 -4.43
N THR A 27 10.65 39.28 -3.33
CA THR A 27 10.34 40.70 -3.15
C THR A 27 11.42 41.63 -3.72
N SER A 28 12.59 41.09 -4.06
CA SER A 28 13.72 41.80 -4.66
C SER A 28 14.38 40.97 -5.76
N ASP A 29 15.31 41.57 -6.51
CA ASP A 29 16.10 40.87 -7.54
C ASP A 29 16.89 39.71 -6.92
N PHE A 30 16.63 38.49 -7.39
CA PHE A 30 17.31 37.29 -6.93
C PHE A 30 18.50 36.95 -7.84
N LEU A 31 19.72 37.16 -7.34
CA LEU A 31 20.97 37.01 -8.10
C LEU A 31 21.73 35.71 -7.81
N ARG A 32 21.22 34.83 -6.95
CA ARG A 32 21.91 33.61 -6.48
C ARG A 32 21.43 32.31 -7.18
N ASN A 33 21.13 32.42 -8.48
CA ASN A 33 20.59 31.31 -9.28
C ASN A 33 21.52 30.08 -9.33
N ASP A 34 22.83 30.27 -9.46
CA ASP A 34 23.78 29.15 -9.56
C ASP A 34 23.94 28.41 -8.22
N GLU A 35 23.86 29.13 -7.10
CA GLU A 35 24.00 28.55 -5.77
C GLU A 35 22.80 27.66 -5.43
N ILE A 36 21.58 28.14 -5.70
CA ILE A 36 20.38 27.36 -5.46
C ILE A 36 20.29 26.16 -6.42
N LEU A 37 20.75 26.29 -7.67
CA LEU A 37 20.83 25.17 -8.61
C LEU A 37 21.76 24.06 -8.11
N ASN A 38 22.96 24.42 -7.66
CA ASN A 38 23.94 23.45 -7.15
C ASN A 38 23.43 22.77 -5.88
N GLU A 39 22.80 23.53 -4.99
CA GLU A 39 22.16 22.98 -3.78
C GLU A 39 21.07 21.96 -4.15
N TYR A 40 20.16 22.29 -5.07
CA TYR A 40 19.10 21.37 -5.47
C TYR A 40 19.61 20.17 -6.27
N LYS A 41 20.66 20.32 -7.09
CA LYS A 41 21.32 19.17 -7.75
C LYS A 41 21.96 18.22 -6.74
N SER A 42 22.48 18.72 -5.62
CA SER A 42 22.99 17.86 -4.56
C SER A 42 21.89 16.97 -3.94
N TYR A 43 20.64 17.43 -3.95
CA TYR A 43 19.48 16.68 -3.45
C TYR A 43 18.83 15.77 -4.51
N LEU A 44 18.75 16.24 -5.77
CA LEU A 44 17.97 15.58 -6.84
C LEU A 44 18.82 14.73 -7.79
N GLY A 45 20.15 14.82 -7.71
CA GLY A 45 21.09 14.20 -8.62
C GLY A 45 21.76 15.22 -9.55
N ASN A 46 23.04 14.98 -9.87
CA ASN A 46 23.84 15.86 -10.72
C ASN A 46 23.32 15.96 -12.16
N ASP A 47 22.56 14.96 -12.60
CA ASP A 47 21.91 14.86 -13.91
C ASP A 47 20.48 15.46 -13.93
N ALA A 48 20.03 16.06 -12.82
CA ALA A 48 18.75 16.76 -12.76
C ALA A 48 18.78 18.05 -13.60
N ASN A 49 17.80 18.18 -14.50
CA ASN A 49 17.56 19.37 -15.28
C ASN A 49 16.57 20.28 -14.55
N ILE A 50 17.07 21.37 -13.95
CA ILE A 50 16.28 22.27 -13.09
C ILE A 50 16.14 23.62 -13.79
N LYS A 51 14.91 24.03 -14.09
CA LYS A 51 14.57 25.35 -14.63
C LYS A 51 14.06 26.25 -13.51
N ILE A 52 14.68 27.40 -13.31
CA ILE A 52 14.19 28.43 -12.36
C ILE A 52 13.17 29.32 -13.06
N GLN A 53 12.05 29.60 -12.40
CA GLN A 53 11.02 30.52 -12.87
C GLN A 53 10.65 31.50 -11.75
N ILE A 54 10.85 32.80 -12.00
CA ILE A 54 10.42 33.86 -11.08
C ILE A 54 8.92 34.13 -11.32
N VAL A 55 8.12 34.13 -10.25
CA VAL A 55 6.67 34.34 -10.29
C VAL A 55 6.25 35.32 -9.20
N ASN A 56 5.24 36.15 -9.48
CA ASN A 56 4.75 37.13 -8.51
C ASN A 56 4.12 36.44 -7.28
N GLU A 57 3.34 35.39 -7.50
CA GLU A 57 2.72 34.61 -6.43
C GLU A 57 2.55 33.14 -6.84
N ILE A 58 2.66 32.22 -5.89
CA ILE A 58 2.37 30.79 -6.08
C ILE A 58 0.94 30.51 -5.57
N PRO A 59 -0.01 30.20 -6.46
CA PRO A 59 -1.40 30.01 -6.08
C PRO A 59 -1.58 28.81 -5.14
N LEU A 60 -2.62 28.87 -4.31
CA LEU A 60 -3.04 27.74 -3.48
C LEU A 60 -3.45 26.55 -4.35
N LEU A 61 -3.12 25.34 -3.93
CA LEU A 61 -3.66 24.13 -4.55
C LEU A 61 -5.15 23.99 -4.22
N ALA A 62 -5.87 23.16 -4.97
CA ALA A 62 -7.29 22.88 -4.74
C ALA A 62 -7.62 22.40 -3.31
N SER A 63 -6.63 21.89 -2.57
CA SER A 63 -6.73 21.52 -1.15
C SER A 63 -6.61 22.69 -0.16
N GLY A 64 -6.46 23.93 -0.65
CA GLY A 64 -6.23 25.13 0.17
C GLY A 64 -4.83 25.21 0.80
N LYS A 65 -3.96 24.20 0.60
CA LYS A 65 -2.60 24.13 1.15
C LYS A 65 -1.55 24.53 0.11
N ARG A 66 -0.47 25.17 0.59
CA ARG A 66 0.75 25.42 -0.20
C ARG A 66 1.70 24.23 -0.06
N ARG A 67 1.81 23.37 -1.08
CA ARG A 67 2.82 22.30 -1.11
C ARG A 67 4.12 22.83 -1.74
N LYS A 68 5.23 22.69 -1.01
CA LYS A 68 6.58 23.13 -1.40
C LYS A 68 7.21 22.27 -2.50
N VAL A 69 6.75 21.03 -2.63
CA VAL A 69 7.12 20.11 -3.70
C VAL A 69 5.85 19.60 -4.34
N VAL A 70 5.75 19.75 -5.66
CA VAL A 70 4.63 19.31 -6.50
C VAL A 70 5.20 18.40 -7.57
N HIS A 71 4.49 17.34 -7.92
CA HIS A 71 4.88 16.44 -8.98
C HIS A 71 3.83 16.56 -10.08
N ILE A 72 4.19 17.19 -11.20
CA ILE A 72 3.38 17.26 -12.42
C ILE A 72 3.98 16.27 -13.41
N LEU A 73 3.93 14.97 -13.11
CA LEU A 73 3.83 14.03 -14.22
C LEU A 73 2.39 14.12 -14.73
N PHE A 74 2.16 13.84 -16.02
CA PHE A 74 0.83 13.57 -16.57
C PHE A 74 0.23 12.37 -15.83
N MET A 75 -0.32 12.67 -14.68
CA MET A 75 -0.95 11.73 -13.79
C MET A 75 -2.35 11.57 -14.33
N SER A 76 -2.71 10.35 -14.75
CA SER A 76 -4.13 10.00 -14.98
C SER A 76 -4.96 10.64 -13.86
N GLU A 77 -5.95 11.47 -14.24
CA GLU A 77 -6.86 12.20 -13.33
C GLU A 77 -7.55 11.25 -12.34
N LYS A 78 -7.61 9.96 -12.70
CA LYS A 78 -8.19 8.88 -11.91
C LYS A 78 -7.17 7.77 -11.65
N LEU A 79 -7.14 7.23 -10.44
CA LEU A 79 -6.39 6.03 -10.10
C LEU A 79 -7.36 4.87 -9.90
N ASN A 80 -7.19 3.81 -10.68
CA ASN A 80 -8.02 2.61 -10.62
C ASN A 80 -7.35 1.58 -9.71
N ILE A 81 -7.97 1.32 -8.56
CA ILE A 81 -7.44 0.46 -7.51
C ILE A 81 -8.31 -0.78 -7.40
N LEU A 82 -7.68 -1.95 -7.50
CA LEU A 82 -8.28 -3.23 -7.19
C LEU A 82 -8.07 -3.56 -5.71
N ILE A 83 -9.12 -3.96 -4.99
CA ILE A 83 -9.08 -4.35 -3.59
C ILE A 83 -9.73 -5.73 -3.46
N THR A 84 -8.97 -6.68 -2.93
CA THR A 84 -9.39 -8.10 -2.79
C THR A 84 -9.93 -8.40 -1.39
N GLY A 85 -10.74 -9.45 -1.27
CA GLY A 85 -11.27 -9.94 0.00
C GLY A 85 -12.24 -9.01 0.70
N VAL A 86 -13.05 -8.25 -0.06
CA VAL A 86 -13.86 -7.14 0.47
C VAL A 86 -14.95 -7.53 1.49
N GLY A 87 -15.16 -8.81 1.76
CA GLY A 87 -15.93 -9.26 2.92
C GLY A 87 -15.32 -8.83 4.26
N GLY A 88 -13.99 -8.78 4.34
CA GLY A 88 -13.25 -8.42 5.55
C GLY A 88 -13.36 -6.94 5.94
N PRO A 89 -13.12 -6.59 7.22
CA PRO A 89 -13.14 -5.21 7.68
C PRO A 89 -11.98 -4.38 7.12
N THR A 90 -10.79 -4.98 6.98
CA THR A 90 -9.59 -4.31 6.47
C THR A 90 -9.77 -3.71 5.07
N PRO A 91 -10.19 -4.47 4.04
CA PRO A 91 -10.41 -3.91 2.70
C PRO A 91 -11.41 -2.76 2.69
N ARG A 92 -12.50 -2.89 3.47
CA ARG A 92 -13.54 -1.86 3.55
C ARG A 92 -13.06 -0.60 4.27
N SER A 93 -12.30 -0.75 5.36
CA SER A 93 -11.67 0.38 6.06
C SER A 93 -10.67 1.11 5.17
N PHE A 94 -9.88 0.37 4.39
CA PHE A 94 -8.96 0.94 3.41
C PHE A 94 -9.70 1.73 2.32
N ALA A 95 -10.73 1.13 1.72
CA ALA A 95 -11.56 1.79 0.71
C ALA A 95 -12.22 3.07 1.26
N ARG A 96 -12.76 3.00 2.48
CA ARG A 96 -13.36 4.15 3.17
C ARG A 96 -12.35 5.26 3.42
N ALA A 97 -11.17 4.93 3.95
CA ALA A 97 -10.12 5.92 4.17
C ALA A 97 -9.75 6.64 2.87
N ILE A 98 -9.54 5.91 1.78
CA ILE A 98 -9.21 6.55 0.49
C ILE A 98 -10.34 7.46 0.01
N LYS A 99 -11.61 7.06 0.14
CA LYS A 99 -12.74 7.90 -0.29
C LYS A 99 -12.97 9.13 0.59
N GLU A 100 -12.81 9.00 1.91
CA GLU A 100 -13.13 10.07 2.86
C GLU A 100 -11.99 11.08 3.03
N ILE A 101 -10.74 10.60 3.06
CA ILE A 101 -9.57 11.44 3.38
C ILE A 101 -8.53 11.50 2.26
N GLY A 102 -8.65 10.68 1.20
CA GLY A 102 -7.71 10.68 0.09
C GLY A 102 -7.86 11.92 -0.79
N ASP A 103 -6.80 12.75 -0.87
CA ASP A 103 -6.78 13.98 -1.68
C ASP A 103 -5.81 13.91 -2.88
N TYR A 104 -5.18 12.75 -3.10
CA TYR A 104 -4.10 12.64 -4.07
C TYR A 104 -4.60 12.63 -5.51
N LYS A 105 -5.69 11.90 -5.79
CA LYS A 105 -6.33 11.74 -7.09
C LYS A 105 -7.82 11.43 -6.93
N LYS A 106 -8.57 11.46 -8.02
CA LYS A 106 -9.86 10.75 -8.04
C LYS A 106 -9.59 9.25 -8.03
N TYR A 107 -10.40 8.49 -7.32
CA TYR A 107 -10.23 7.04 -7.20
C TYR A 107 -11.40 6.31 -7.87
N LYS A 108 -11.09 5.19 -8.55
CA LYS A 108 -12.05 4.16 -8.93
C LYS A 108 -11.69 2.92 -8.13
N LEU A 109 -12.58 2.45 -7.28
CA LEU A 109 -12.32 1.29 -6.43
C LEU A 109 -13.07 0.08 -6.98
N ILE A 110 -12.33 -0.96 -7.34
CA ILE A 110 -12.83 -2.23 -7.84
C ILE A 110 -12.67 -3.28 -6.74
N ALA A 111 -13.77 -3.94 -6.39
CA ALA A 111 -13.80 -4.97 -5.36
C ALA A 111 -13.74 -6.38 -5.95
N THR A 112 -13.03 -7.29 -5.29
CA THR A 112 -13.20 -8.73 -5.50
C THR A 112 -13.39 -9.47 -4.18
N ASP A 113 -14.14 -10.58 -4.24
CA ASP A 113 -14.22 -11.56 -3.17
C ASP A 113 -14.56 -12.93 -3.75
N ILE A 114 -14.20 -13.99 -3.03
CA ILE A 114 -14.53 -15.37 -3.41
C ILE A 114 -15.98 -15.72 -3.05
N HIS A 115 -16.52 -15.08 -2.00
CA HIS A 115 -17.81 -15.44 -1.45
C HIS A 115 -18.88 -14.50 -1.99
N PRO A 116 -19.94 -15.00 -2.67
CA PRO A 116 -20.99 -14.16 -3.23
C PRO A 116 -21.64 -13.25 -2.18
N HIS A 117 -21.78 -13.72 -0.94
CA HIS A 117 -22.41 -12.96 0.15
C HIS A 117 -21.46 -12.00 0.89
N ALA A 118 -20.24 -11.79 0.39
CA ALA A 118 -19.32 -10.84 0.99
C ALA A 118 -19.91 -9.42 0.93
N VAL A 119 -20.14 -8.81 2.10
CA VAL A 119 -20.84 -7.52 2.22
C VAL A 119 -20.22 -6.43 1.34
N GLY A 120 -18.89 -6.40 1.21
CA GLY A 120 -18.18 -5.39 0.41
C GLY A 120 -18.53 -5.43 -1.08
N LEU A 121 -18.99 -6.57 -1.63
CA LEU A 121 -19.41 -6.66 -3.03
C LEU A 121 -20.64 -5.81 -3.34
N TYR A 122 -21.45 -5.48 -2.32
CA TYR A 122 -22.71 -4.75 -2.45
C TYR A 122 -22.64 -3.31 -1.93
N GLN A 123 -21.49 -2.90 -1.37
CA GLN A 123 -21.29 -1.56 -0.83
C GLN A 123 -20.90 -0.58 -1.94
N THR A 124 -21.88 -0.20 -2.77
CA THR A 124 -21.70 0.74 -3.90
C THR A 124 -21.20 2.13 -3.48
N PHE A 125 -21.43 2.51 -2.22
CA PHE A 125 -20.85 3.74 -1.66
C PHE A 125 -19.33 3.63 -1.46
N LEU A 126 -18.77 2.43 -1.29
CA LEU A 126 -17.32 2.18 -1.20
C LEU A 126 -16.70 1.80 -2.54
N PHE A 127 -17.34 0.93 -3.32
CA PHE A 127 -16.75 0.38 -4.54
C PHE A 127 -17.57 0.74 -5.77
N ASP A 128 -16.90 1.18 -6.83
CA ASP A 128 -17.54 1.54 -8.10
C ASP A 128 -18.09 0.31 -8.82
N LYS A 129 -17.37 -0.82 -8.72
CA LYS A 129 -17.81 -2.13 -9.22
C LYS A 129 -17.22 -3.26 -8.38
N SER A 130 -17.85 -4.41 -8.45
CA SER A 130 -17.45 -5.61 -7.73
C SER A 130 -17.51 -6.85 -8.62
N TYR A 131 -16.67 -7.83 -8.30
CA TYR A 131 -16.55 -9.08 -9.04
C TYR A 131 -16.41 -10.26 -8.07
N ILE A 132 -17.07 -11.36 -8.38
CA ILE A 132 -16.83 -12.64 -7.70
C ILE A 132 -15.68 -13.33 -8.41
N THR A 133 -14.69 -13.80 -7.65
CA THR A 133 -13.50 -14.47 -8.20
C THR A 133 -13.38 -15.90 -7.70
N PRO A 134 -12.72 -16.79 -8.45
CA PRO A 134 -12.29 -18.09 -7.94
C PRO A 134 -11.38 -17.94 -6.70
N LYS A 135 -11.16 -19.02 -5.95
CA LYS A 135 -10.10 -19.04 -4.93
C LYS A 135 -8.73 -18.94 -5.59
N SER A 136 -7.75 -18.34 -4.92
CA SER A 136 -6.37 -18.24 -5.44
C SER A 136 -5.70 -19.57 -5.75
N SER A 137 -6.15 -20.65 -5.11
CA SER A 137 -5.70 -22.02 -5.36
C SER A 137 -6.30 -22.69 -6.60
N GLU A 138 -7.34 -22.08 -7.20
CA GLU A 138 -8.05 -22.64 -8.36
C GLU A 138 -7.38 -22.19 -9.67
N THR A 139 -7.31 -23.10 -10.64
CA THR A 139 -6.60 -22.87 -11.93
C THR A 139 -7.13 -21.68 -12.72
N GLY A 140 -8.41 -21.33 -12.57
CA GLY A 140 -9.05 -20.21 -13.26
C GLY A 140 -8.79 -18.84 -12.65
N TYR A 141 -8.21 -18.76 -11.44
CA TYR A 141 -8.03 -17.51 -10.71
C TYR A 141 -7.29 -16.45 -11.52
N TRP A 142 -6.11 -16.79 -12.03
CA TRP A 142 -5.26 -15.82 -12.72
C TRP A 142 -5.87 -15.27 -14.00
N ARG A 143 -6.55 -16.13 -14.78
CA ARG A 143 -7.28 -15.70 -15.96
C ARG A 143 -8.34 -14.65 -15.60
N VAL A 144 -9.17 -14.95 -14.59
CA VAL A 144 -10.23 -14.02 -14.14
C VAL A 144 -9.64 -12.71 -13.60
N MET A 145 -8.55 -12.78 -12.83
CA MET A 145 -7.90 -11.59 -12.29
C MET A 145 -7.31 -10.71 -13.39
N GLU A 146 -6.65 -11.30 -14.38
CA GLU A 146 -6.11 -10.59 -15.55
C GLU A 146 -7.22 -9.95 -16.38
N ASP A 147 -8.31 -10.67 -16.62
CA ASP A 147 -9.49 -10.15 -17.32
C ASP A 147 -10.06 -8.92 -16.59
N ILE A 148 -10.19 -8.97 -15.25
CA ILE A 148 -10.67 -7.84 -14.44
C ILE A 148 -9.68 -6.67 -14.51
N ILE A 149 -8.38 -6.95 -14.36
CA ILE A 149 -7.31 -5.93 -14.38
C ILE A 149 -7.30 -5.18 -15.71
N GLN A 150 -7.39 -5.92 -16.82
CA GLN A 150 -7.46 -5.34 -18.16
C GLN A 150 -8.77 -4.58 -18.38
N LYS A 151 -9.91 -5.20 -18.09
CA LYS A 151 -11.24 -4.61 -18.30
C LYS A 151 -11.44 -3.31 -17.54
N GLU A 152 -10.95 -3.24 -16.31
CA GLU A 152 -11.13 -2.06 -15.45
C GLU A 152 -9.96 -1.07 -15.52
N ASN A 153 -8.92 -1.37 -16.31
CA ASN A 153 -7.67 -0.62 -16.44
C ASN A 153 -7.03 -0.36 -15.06
N ILE A 154 -6.78 -1.42 -14.29
CA ILE A 154 -6.27 -1.32 -12.92
C ILE A 154 -4.81 -0.83 -12.92
N ASP A 155 -4.56 0.27 -12.20
CA ASP A 155 -3.23 0.83 -11.99
C ASP A 155 -2.48 0.14 -10.84
N MET A 156 -3.23 -0.22 -9.79
CA MET A 156 -2.67 -0.81 -8.57
C MET A 156 -3.65 -1.80 -7.94
N ALA A 157 -3.11 -2.92 -7.44
CA ALA A 157 -3.86 -3.89 -6.64
C ALA A 157 -3.41 -3.91 -5.17
N ILE A 158 -4.41 -4.00 -4.29
CA ILE A 158 -4.28 -4.11 -2.84
C ILE A 158 -4.79 -5.51 -2.46
N ILE A 159 -3.81 -6.38 -2.20
CA ILE A 159 -4.06 -7.79 -1.92
C ILE A 159 -4.04 -8.00 -0.41
N LEU A 160 -5.15 -8.52 0.14
CA LEU A 160 -5.35 -8.58 1.59
C LEU A 160 -5.61 -9.98 2.12
N PRO A 161 -6.37 -10.87 1.44
CA PRO A 161 -6.50 -12.25 1.88
C PRO A 161 -5.15 -12.94 1.88
N GLU A 162 -4.86 -13.63 2.98
CA GLU A 162 -3.59 -14.33 3.21
C GLU A 162 -3.22 -15.28 2.06
N GLN A 163 -4.19 -16.07 1.62
CA GLN A 163 -4.03 -17.02 0.50
C GLN A 163 -3.81 -16.33 -0.85
N GLU A 164 -4.32 -15.11 -1.03
CA GLU A 164 -4.02 -14.31 -2.23
C GLU A 164 -2.63 -13.67 -2.13
N VAL A 165 -2.23 -13.17 -0.96
CA VAL A 165 -0.87 -12.65 -0.74
C VAL A 165 0.19 -13.72 -1.03
N LEU A 166 -0.06 -14.97 -0.63
CA LEU A 166 0.76 -16.13 -0.98
C LEU A 166 0.86 -16.34 -2.49
N ALA A 167 -0.28 -16.42 -3.18
CA ALA A 167 -0.32 -16.65 -4.62
C ALA A 167 0.37 -15.51 -5.40
N TRP A 168 0.13 -14.26 -5.01
CA TRP A 168 0.71 -13.08 -5.64
C TRP A 168 2.21 -12.96 -5.38
N SER A 169 2.69 -13.26 -4.17
CA SER A 169 4.13 -13.25 -3.87
C SER A 169 4.88 -14.36 -4.60
N GLU A 170 4.29 -15.55 -4.73
CA GLU A 170 4.85 -16.64 -5.54
C GLU A 170 4.94 -16.25 -7.02
N ARG A 171 3.91 -15.59 -7.56
CA ARG A 171 3.93 -15.08 -8.93
C ARG A 171 4.95 -13.96 -9.13
N GLN A 172 5.06 -13.03 -8.17
CA GLN A 172 6.05 -11.95 -8.17
C GLN A 172 7.48 -12.50 -8.19
N LYS A 173 7.74 -13.62 -7.50
CA LYS A 173 9.04 -14.29 -7.51
C LYS A 173 9.36 -14.95 -8.86
N LYS A 174 8.36 -15.52 -9.54
CA LYS A 174 8.53 -16.23 -10.82
C LYS A 174 8.61 -15.30 -12.03
N GLY A 175 8.09 -14.08 -11.91
CA GLY A 175 8.05 -13.13 -13.02
C GLY A 175 7.30 -11.85 -12.67
N SER A 176 6.68 -11.24 -13.67
CA SER A 176 5.94 -10.00 -13.48
C SER A 176 4.51 -10.22 -12.98
N LEU A 177 4.04 -9.27 -12.18
CA LEU A 177 2.63 -9.14 -11.81
C LEU A 177 1.83 -8.48 -12.94
N PRO A 178 0.52 -8.76 -13.05
CA PRO A 178 -0.34 -8.19 -14.09
C PRO A 178 -0.60 -6.68 -13.92
N CYS A 179 -0.35 -6.14 -12.74
CA CYS A 179 -0.34 -4.71 -12.45
C CYS A 179 0.59 -4.44 -11.25
N LYS A 180 0.78 -3.18 -10.88
CA LYS A 180 1.50 -2.84 -9.65
C LYS A 180 0.71 -3.38 -8.46
N ALA A 181 1.36 -4.07 -7.54
CA ALA A 181 0.72 -4.52 -6.30
C ALA A 181 1.64 -4.32 -5.11
N LEU A 182 1.06 -4.00 -3.96
CA LEU A 182 1.77 -3.92 -2.69
C LEU A 182 1.86 -5.33 -2.10
N ILE A 183 2.88 -6.07 -2.53
CA ILE A 183 3.14 -7.45 -2.10
C ILE A 183 4.56 -7.54 -1.54
N PRO A 184 4.74 -8.01 -0.29
CA PRO A 184 6.06 -8.29 0.25
C PRO A 184 6.78 -9.40 -0.53
N PRO A 185 8.12 -9.43 -0.54
CA PRO A 185 8.88 -10.54 -1.12
C PRO A 185 8.44 -11.88 -0.54
N LYS A 186 8.46 -12.93 -1.36
CA LYS A 186 7.98 -14.28 -0.98
C LYS A 186 8.66 -14.80 0.30
N GLU A 187 9.95 -14.54 0.47
CA GLU A 187 10.72 -14.96 1.63
C GLU A 187 10.21 -14.31 2.93
N ALA A 188 9.70 -13.08 2.87
CA ALA A 188 9.11 -12.40 4.01
C ALA A 188 7.71 -12.95 4.31
N VAL A 189 6.92 -13.21 3.27
CA VAL A 189 5.58 -13.82 3.39
C VAL A 189 5.69 -15.19 4.06
N ASP A 190 6.59 -16.07 3.60
CA ASP A 190 6.75 -17.42 4.16
C ASP A 190 7.08 -17.41 5.66
N LYS A 191 7.93 -16.48 6.10
CA LYS A 191 8.30 -16.35 7.52
C LYS A 191 7.17 -15.81 8.39
N MET A 192 6.31 -14.97 7.84
CA MET A 192 5.24 -14.29 8.60
C MET A 192 3.98 -15.16 8.78
N LEU A 193 3.76 -16.11 7.87
CA LEU A 193 2.55 -16.95 7.89
C LEU A 193 2.64 -18.05 8.92
N ASP A 194 3.82 -18.60 9.13
CA ASP A 194 4.02 -19.58 10.18
C ASP A 194 4.19 -18.88 11.53
N LYS A 195 3.11 -18.93 12.32
CA LYS A 195 3.10 -18.39 13.69
C LYS A 195 4.20 -18.97 14.56
N SER A 196 4.58 -20.24 14.35
CA SER A 196 5.63 -20.89 15.13
C SER A 196 7.01 -20.32 14.78
N ILE A 197 7.29 -20.11 13.48
CA ILE A 197 8.52 -19.48 13.00
C ILE A 197 8.60 -18.04 13.50
N LEU A 198 7.51 -17.28 13.39
CA LEU A 198 7.47 -15.89 13.86
C LEU A 198 7.66 -15.81 15.38
N THR A 199 7.02 -16.70 16.14
CA THR A 199 7.13 -16.73 17.59
C THR A 199 8.54 -17.10 18.04
N GLU A 200 9.16 -18.10 17.42
CA GLU A 200 10.53 -18.49 17.75
C GLU A 200 11.53 -17.39 17.37
N ALA A 201 11.36 -16.76 16.19
CA ALA A 201 12.19 -15.64 15.75
C ALA A 201 12.11 -14.42 16.68
N LEU A 202 10.97 -14.21 17.33
CA LEU A 202 10.74 -13.08 18.25
C LEU A 202 10.89 -13.47 19.73
N LYS A 203 11.21 -14.71 20.05
CA LYS A 203 11.27 -15.20 21.44
C LYS A 203 12.23 -14.43 22.33
N SER A 204 13.39 -14.03 21.78
CA SER A 204 14.39 -13.23 22.50
C SER A 204 13.97 -11.77 22.70
N SER A 205 12.94 -11.28 22.00
CA SER A 205 12.49 -9.88 22.09
C SER A 205 11.64 -9.59 23.32
N GLY A 206 11.08 -10.61 23.97
CA GLY A 206 10.07 -10.44 25.02
C GLY A 206 8.71 -9.90 24.53
N LEU A 207 8.51 -9.78 23.21
CA LEU A 207 7.29 -9.25 22.60
C LEU A 207 6.27 -10.33 22.22
N VAL A 208 6.62 -11.60 22.40
CA VAL A 208 5.74 -12.73 22.09
C VAL A 208 5.27 -13.44 23.35
N PRO A 209 4.00 -13.85 23.42
CA PRO A 209 3.50 -14.64 24.53
C PRO A 209 4.21 -16.00 24.57
N VAL A 210 4.33 -16.56 25.78
CA VAL A 210 4.76 -17.95 25.95
C VAL A 210 3.86 -18.84 25.11
N SER A 211 4.47 -19.62 24.23
CA SER A 211 3.78 -20.42 23.22
C SER A 211 4.36 -21.83 23.20
N VAL A 212 3.51 -22.82 23.04
CA VAL A 212 3.89 -24.22 22.85
C VAL A 212 3.54 -24.66 21.43
N ILE A 213 4.46 -25.40 20.80
CA ILE A 213 4.20 -26.04 19.50
C ILE A 213 3.52 -27.36 19.78
N ILE A 214 2.34 -27.56 19.20
CA ILE A 214 1.59 -28.80 19.34
C ILE A 214 1.73 -29.63 18.07
N ASP A 215 2.27 -30.83 18.25
CA ASP A 215 2.25 -31.86 17.21
C ASP A 215 0.86 -32.48 17.14
N GLY A 216 0.14 -32.28 16.05
CA GLY A 216 -1.19 -32.87 15.89
C GLY A 216 -1.18 -34.35 15.50
N SER A 217 -0.01 -34.98 15.42
CA SER A 217 0.12 -36.43 15.44
C SER A 217 -0.01 -37.02 16.86
N ASP A 218 -0.04 -36.19 17.91
CA ASP A 218 -0.23 -36.64 19.29
C ASP A 218 -1.63 -37.27 19.48
N PRO A 219 -1.71 -38.58 19.80
CA PRO A 219 -2.98 -39.29 19.95
C PRO A 219 -3.86 -38.77 21.10
N ASN A 220 -3.30 -38.08 22.10
CA ASN A 220 -4.08 -37.49 23.19
C ASN A 220 -4.85 -36.23 22.77
N LEU A 221 -4.35 -35.52 21.74
CA LEU A 221 -4.97 -34.28 21.24
C LEU A 221 -6.05 -34.55 20.18
N GLN A 222 -5.89 -35.62 19.40
CA GLN A 222 -6.92 -36.07 18.44
C GLN A 222 -8.23 -36.47 19.12
N LYS A 223 -8.17 -37.05 20.33
CA LYS A 223 -9.36 -37.38 21.14
C LYS A 223 -10.21 -36.16 21.52
N ASN A 224 -9.60 -34.97 21.61
CA ASN A 224 -10.26 -33.73 21.99
C ASN A 224 -10.57 -32.81 20.80
N GLY A 225 -10.41 -33.29 19.55
CA GLY A 225 -10.77 -32.55 18.35
C GLY A 225 -9.83 -31.39 17.97
N ILE A 226 -8.63 -31.30 18.56
CA ILE A 226 -7.65 -30.24 18.27
C ILE A 226 -6.77 -30.70 17.08
N LYS A 227 -6.80 -29.96 15.96
CA LYS A 227 -5.97 -30.23 14.78
C LYS A 227 -4.58 -29.56 14.90
N ALA A 228 -3.57 -30.20 14.28
CA ALA A 228 -2.17 -29.76 14.22
C ALA A 228 -2.00 -28.29 13.79
N GLY A 229 -0.99 -27.59 14.32
CA GLY A 229 -0.59 -26.24 13.89
C GLY A 229 -1.21 -25.08 14.68
N ILE A 230 -1.92 -25.38 15.77
CA ILE A 230 -2.39 -24.37 16.72
C ILE A 230 -1.28 -24.11 17.72
N SER A 231 -0.67 -22.92 17.68
CA SER A 231 -0.01 -22.36 18.86
C SER A 231 -1.11 -22.12 19.90
N LEU A 232 -1.22 -23.00 20.89
CA LEU A 232 -2.12 -22.76 22.00
C LEU A 232 -1.51 -21.61 22.81
N LEU A 233 -2.18 -20.46 22.75
CA LEU A 233 -1.96 -19.38 23.71
C LEU A 233 -2.35 -19.95 25.06
N ASP A 234 -1.35 -20.17 25.92
CA ASP A 234 -1.61 -20.48 27.30
C ASP A 234 -2.14 -19.20 27.96
N LYS A 235 -3.45 -18.96 27.82
CA LYS A 235 -4.18 -17.97 28.62
C LYS A 235 -4.39 -18.54 30.02
N VAL A 236 -3.31 -18.97 30.67
CA VAL A 236 -3.27 -19.11 32.13
C VAL A 236 -2.76 -17.78 32.70
N CYS A 237 -3.52 -16.72 32.42
CA CYS A 237 -3.60 -15.63 33.38
C CYS A 237 -4.58 -16.11 34.45
N ASN A 238 -4.09 -16.33 35.66
CA ASN A 238 -4.86 -16.57 36.88
C ASN A 238 -6.32 -16.07 36.80
N GLY A 239 -7.25 -17.00 36.55
CA GLY A 239 -8.65 -16.65 36.36
C GLY A 239 -9.46 -17.81 35.78
N PHE A 240 -9.78 -18.78 36.64
CA PHE A 240 -10.95 -19.68 36.56
C PHE A 240 -11.50 -20.00 35.15
N PHE A 241 -11.06 -21.10 34.56
CA PHE A 241 -11.96 -21.93 33.74
C PHE A 241 -12.41 -23.11 34.60
N ARG A 242 -13.67 -23.06 35.06
CA ARG A 242 -14.38 -24.27 35.51
C ARG A 242 -14.93 -24.95 34.25
N PHE A 243 -14.63 -26.23 34.11
CA PHE A 243 -15.28 -27.15 33.17
C PHE A 243 -16.80 -27.19 33.39
#